data_AF-A0A956HGV9-F1
#
_entry.id   AF-A0A956HGV9-F1
#
_cell.length_a   1.000
_cell.length_b   1.000
_cell.length_c   1.000
_cell.angle_alpha   90.00
_cell.angle_beta   90.00
_cell.angle_gamma   90.00
#
_symmetry.space_group_name_H-M   'P 1'
#
loop_
_entity.id
_entity.type
_entity.pdbx_description
1 polymer ?
#
loop_
_entity_poly.entity_id
_entity_poly.type
_entity_poly.pdbx_seq_one_letter_code
_entity_poly.pdbx_strand_id
1 'polypeptide(L)'
;MALLVPAPSDLHLHSPALGPWFDPVGVDLPAPADGELAVPLTLGSGGTQLWLPPAAGILSFFISAATRPAGIADLRDPTGAAAFADDRLIARFRLLPEVEERLAALSRLVPTLAGGVATGTGRTRPRVRTFALEFTAASPNWAFLNGVLYENFPFPPNVDTDAKKAEHVGLRLQGGVLVSGARPMVDLIAPGKFAGKFAQLMRFTSATQARLWIFDDRGLPIEPGAVASWWRYLTTANADVDGYTNLWAEGIDGADRRTAPLASGAQDRLTVHLVNAHGGALTSEAMARVSATNLTGDGAVRVRGGDAAAAQLSLTAAPATDDLPDPRIALLPDGRMDATLSIWPSGPIDSGSA
;
A
#
# COMPACT_ATOMS: atom_id res chain seq x y z
N MET A 1 -27.41 -0.99 0.11
CA MET A 1 -26.23 -0.38 0.73
C MET A 1 -26.42 -0.19 2.22
N ALA A 2 -25.41 -0.57 3.00
CA ALA A 2 -25.44 -0.61 4.45
C ALA A 2 -24.79 0.63 5.08
N LEU A 3 -25.08 0.85 6.37
CA LEU A 3 -24.39 1.83 7.20
C LEU A 3 -23.48 1.10 8.19
N LEU A 4 -22.22 1.54 8.28
CA LEU A 4 -21.32 1.11 9.33
C LEU A 4 -21.78 1.74 10.65
N VAL A 5 -21.94 0.92 11.68
CA VAL A 5 -22.37 1.35 13.01
C VAL A 5 -21.34 0.90 14.06
N PRO A 6 -20.79 1.82 14.89
CA PRO A 6 -20.96 3.27 14.82
C PRO A 6 -20.41 3.87 13.51
N ALA A 7 -20.96 5.00 13.07
CA ALA A 7 -20.48 5.64 11.85
C ALA A 7 -19.06 6.18 12.07
N PRO A 8 -18.19 6.18 11.05
CA PRO A 8 -16.86 6.77 11.17
C PRO A 8 -16.89 8.20 11.69
N SER A 9 -17.87 9.01 11.26
CA SER A 9 -18.09 10.39 11.72
C SER A 9 -18.31 10.54 13.23
N ASP A 10 -18.80 9.49 13.89
CA ASP A 10 -19.12 9.50 15.33
C ASP A 10 -17.90 9.08 16.18
N LEU A 11 -16.80 8.72 15.52
CA LEU A 11 -15.59 8.21 16.15
C LEU A 11 -14.47 9.25 16.10
N HIS A 12 -13.52 9.15 17.03
CA HIS A 12 -12.34 10.02 17.04
C HIS A 12 -11.61 10.00 15.70
N LEU A 13 -11.23 11.20 15.24
CA LEU A 13 -10.53 11.42 13.96
C LEU A 13 -11.25 10.76 12.78
N HIS A 14 -12.58 10.65 12.85
CA HIS A 14 -13.46 10.11 11.82
C HIS A 14 -13.08 8.70 11.33
N SER A 15 -12.41 7.89 12.16
CA SER A 15 -11.76 6.65 11.69
C SER A 15 -12.76 5.48 11.51
N PRO A 16 -12.71 4.67 10.43
CA PRO A 16 -11.71 4.66 9.37
C PRO A 16 -12.24 5.28 8.06
N ALA A 17 -12.74 6.52 8.10
CA ALA A 17 -13.21 7.19 6.91
C ALA A 17 -12.15 7.17 5.79
N LEU A 18 -12.60 6.88 4.58
CA LEU A 18 -11.80 6.74 3.38
C LEU A 18 -11.90 7.98 2.49
N GLY A 19 -10.85 8.24 1.73
CA GLY A 19 -10.83 9.24 0.68
C GLY A 19 -10.19 8.71 -0.60
N PRO A 20 -10.28 9.47 -1.71
CA PRO A 20 -9.52 9.20 -2.90
C PRO A 20 -8.01 9.29 -2.60
N TRP A 21 -7.21 8.48 -3.28
CA TRP A 21 -5.75 8.47 -3.09
C TRP A 21 -5.07 9.54 -3.95
N PHE A 22 -5.69 9.88 -5.07
CA PHE A 22 -5.24 10.91 -5.99
C PHE A 22 -6.44 11.75 -6.40
N ASP A 23 -6.24 13.01 -6.78
CA ASP A 23 -7.29 13.83 -7.40
C ASP A 23 -7.81 13.16 -8.71
N PRO A 24 -9.08 13.33 -9.12
CA PRO A 24 -9.76 12.65 -10.25
C PRO A 24 -9.05 12.60 -11.61
N VAL A 25 -7.96 13.33 -11.82
CA VAL A 25 -7.29 13.37 -13.12
C VAL A 25 -6.11 12.39 -13.19
N GLY A 26 -6.34 11.24 -13.84
CA GLY A 26 -5.30 10.55 -14.62
C GLY A 26 -4.19 9.82 -13.85
N VAL A 27 -4.49 9.27 -12.66
CA VAL A 27 -3.57 8.35 -11.98
C VAL A 27 -4.22 6.99 -11.81
N ASP A 28 -3.98 6.12 -12.78
CA ASP A 28 -4.32 4.70 -12.71
C ASP A 28 -3.11 3.91 -12.19
N LEU A 29 -3.34 2.97 -11.28
CA LEU A 29 -2.30 2.10 -10.77
C LEU A 29 -2.00 1.01 -11.81
N PRO A 30 -0.79 0.95 -12.37
CA PRO A 30 -0.40 -0.19 -13.19
C PRO A 30 -0.20 -1.42 -12.30
N ALA A 31 -0.16 -2.60 -12.93
CA ALA A 31 0.32 -3.77 -12.22
C ALA A 31 1.82 -3.63 -11.88
N PRO A 32 2.29 -4.20 -10.75
CA PRO A 32 3.70 -4.19 -10.43
C PRO A 32 4.51 -4.98 -11.46
N ALA A 33 5.79 -4.63 -11.64
CA ALA A 33 6.71 -5.41 -12.46
C ALA A 33 6.91 -6.83 -11.89
N ASP A 34 7.38 -7.77 -12.72
CA ASP A 34 7.63 -9.15 -12.28
C ASP A 34 8.62 -9.18 -11.10
N GLY A 35 8.28 -9.92 -10.05
CA GLY A 35 9.11 -10.01 -8.83
C GLY A 35 8.94 -8.84 -7.86
N GLU A 36 8.20 -7.79 -8.21
CA GLU A 36 8.00 -6.61 -7.38
C GLU A 36 6.58 -6.52 -6.82
N LEU A 37 6.40 -5.71 -5.78
CA LEU A 37 5.08 -5.34 -5.23
C LEU A 37 4.86 -3.83 -5.17
N ALA A 38 5.85 -3.03 -5.57
CA ALA A 38 5.69 -1.60 -5.76
C ALA A 38 5.18 -1.32 -7.18
N VAL A 39 4.40 -0.25 -7.36
CA VAL A 39 3.93 0.17 -8.68
C VAL A 39 4.63 1.44 -9.13
N PRO A 40 5.17 1.49 -10.36
CA PRO A 40 5.76 2.71 -10.91
C PRO A 40 4.65 3.72 -11.26
N LEU A 41 4.87 5.00 -10.95
CA LEU A 41 3.97 6.10 -11.25
C LEU A 41 4.72 7.25 -11.90
N THR A 42 4.03 7.96 -12.80
CA THR A 42 4.47 9.28 -13.30
C THR A 42 3.40 10.30 -12.95
N LEU A 43 3.64 11.08 -11.89
CA LEU A 43 2.68 12.03 -11.34
C LEU A 43 2.90 13.42 -11.94
N GLY A 44 1.85 14.21 -12.14
CA GLY A 44 1.91 15.54 -12.76
C GLY A 44 2.08 15.53 -14.28
N SER A 45 1.91 14.35 -14.92
CA SER A 45 1.85 14.27 -16.38
C SER A 45 0.50 14.80 -16.87
N GLY A 46 0.50 15.75 -17.80
CA GLY A 46 -0.73 16.30 -18.37
C GLY A 46 -1.49 17.30 -17.48
N GLY A 47 -0.92 17.72 -16.34
CA GLY A 47 -1.54 18.73 -15.49
C GLY A 47 -1.08 18.66 -14.03
N THR A 48 -1.75 19.43 -13.15
CA THR A 48 -1.54 19.30 -11.70
C THR A 48 -2.25 18.05 -11.20
N GLN A 49 -1.51 17.17 -10.53
CA GLN A 49 -2.05 16.00 -9.83
C GLN A 49 -1.75 16.12 -8.33
N LEU A 50 -2.66 15.64 -7.50
CA LEU A 50 -2.50 15.66 -6.04
C LEU A 50 -2.41 14.22 -5.54
N TRP A 51 -1.50 13.97 -4.61
CA TRP A 51 -1.56 12.78 -3.76
C TRP A 51 -2.30 13.15 -2.48
N LEU A 52 -3.35 12.39 -2.18
CA LEU A 52 -4.34 12.66 -1.16
C LEU A 52 -4.28 11.58 -0.07
N PRO A 53 -4.63 11.90 1.19
CA PRO A 53 -4.65 10.93 2.27
C PRO A 53 -5.76 9.89 2.02
N PRO A 54 -5.43 8.60 1.87
CA PRO A 54 -6.43 7.57 1.57
C PRO A 54 -7.32 7.24 2.80
N ALA A 55 -6.80 7.50 4.01
CA ALA A 55 -7.46 7.47 5.30
C ALA A 55 -6.68 8.37 6.28
N ALA A 56 -7.12 8.54 7.53
CA ALA A 56 -6.40 9.39 8.50
C ALA A 56 -5.02 8.80 8.89
N GLY A 57 -4.00 9.65 8.94
CA GLY A 57 -2.62 9.23 9.13
C GLY A 57 -1.62 10.37 9.30
N ILE A 58 -0.35 10.01 9.37
CA ILE A 58 0.79 10.90 9.60
C ILE A 58 1.70 10.87 8.37
N LEU A 59 1.97 12.04 7.79
CA LEU A 59 2.97 12.24 6.75
C LEU A 59 4.33 12.57 7.37
N SER A 60 5.37 11.92 6.86
CA SER A 60 6.77 12.13 7.22
C SER A 60 7.67 12.03 5.98
N PHE A 61 8.78 12.76 5.96
CA PHE A 61 9.78 12.67 4.90
C PHE A 61 11.08 12.05 5.41
N PHE A 62 11.71 11.24 4.57
CA PHE A 62 13.00 10.62 4.84
C PHE A 62 13.88 10.66 3.59
N ILE A 63 15.20 10.74 3.79
CA ILE A 63 16.17 10.39 2.77
C ILE A 63 16.71 9.00 3.08
N SER A 64 16.47 8.09 2.16
CA SER A 64 16.93 6.70 2.22
C SER A 64 18.46 6.64 2.08
N ALA A 65 19.13 5.82 2.89
CA ALA A 65 20.59 5.67 2.89
C ALA A 65 20.98 4.26 3.38
N ALA A 66 22.23 3.84 3.10
CA ALA A 66 22.76 2.53 3.49
C ALA A 66 22.47 2.18 4.96
N THR A 67 22.70 3.12 5.88
CA THR A 67 22.17 3.05 7.24
C THR A 67 20.76 3.66 7.24
N ARG A 68 19.74 2.79 7.28
CA ARG A 68 18.35 3.22 7.15
C ARG A 68 17.92 4.12 8.31
N PRO A 69 17.26 5.27 8.03
CA PRO A 69 16.57 6.04 9.06
C PRO A 69 15.54 5.17 9.79
N ALA A 70 15.43 5.33 11.12
CA ALA A 70 14.56 4.50 11.96
C ALA A 70 13.09 4.46 11.50
N GLY A 71 12.60 5.54 10.90
CA GLY A 71 11.22 5.63 10.40
C GLY A 71 10.94 4.84 9.11
N ILE A 72 11.95 4.25 8.46
CA ILE A 72 11.77 3.40 7.27
C ILE A 72 12.63 2.12 7.32
N ALA A 73 13.30 1.86 8.45
CA ALA A 73 14.23 0.74 8.58
C ALA A 73 13.54 -0.63 8.62
N ASP A 74 12.28 -0.67 9.03
CA ASP A 74 11.45 -1.88 9.10
C ASP A 74 10.80 -2.26 7.76
N LEU A 75 10.81 -1.33 6.79
CA LEU A 75 10.14 -1.49 5.50
C LEU A 75 11.04 -2.28 4.53
N ARG A 76 10.53 -3.43 4.10
CA ARG A 76 11.30 -4.40 3.31
C ARG A 76 10.69 -4.62 1.93
N ASP A 77 11.52 -4.94 0.96
CA ASP A 77 11.07 -5.42 -0.34
C ASP A 77 10.61 -6.90 -0.25
N PRO A 78 10.10 -7.49 -1.33
CA PRO A 78 9.65 -8.89 -1.31
C PRO A 78 10.77 -9.90 -1.04
N THR A 79 12.04 -9.53 -1.24
CA THR A 79 13.22 -10.36 -0.96
C THR A 79 13.67 -10.28 0.50
N GLY A 80 13.03 -9.41 1.30
CA GLY A 80 13.41 -9.15 2.68
C GLY A 80 14.54 -8.13 2.84
N ALA A 81 15.08 -7.62 1.73
CA ALA A 81 16.03 -6.51 1.73
C ALA A 81 15.31 -5.18 2.02
N ALA A 82 16.04 -4.08 2.18
CA ALA A 82 15.41 -2.79 2.41
C ALA A 82 14.60 -2.33 1.19
N ALA A 83 13.39 -1.82 1.41
CA ALA A 83 12.44 -1.52 0.34
C ALA A 83 12.92 -0.46 -0.67
N PHE A 84 13.67 0.53 -0.19
CA PHE A 84 14.01 1.71 -0.97
C PHE A 84 15.47 1.69 -1.39
N ALA A 85 15.73 2.21 -2.59
CA ALA A 85 17.08 2.52 -3.02
C ALA A 85 17.71 3.61 -2.14
N ASP A 86 19.03 3.70 -2.15
CA ASP A 86 19.76 4.75 -1.44
C ASP A 86 19.63 6.10 -2.17
N ASP A 87 19.82 7.18 -1.41
CA ASP A 87 19.76 8.57 -1.86
C ASP A 87 18.44 8.97 -2.53
N ARG A 88 17.33 8.37 -2.06
CA ARG A 88 15.96 8.66 -2.49
C ARG A 88 15.20 9.44 -1.45
N LEU A 89 14.38 10.40 -1.89
CA LEU A 89 13.35 11.00 -1.05
C LEU A 89 12.20 10.00 -0.91
N ILE A 90 11.79 9.75 0.33
CA ILE A 90 10.64 8.91 0.68
C ILE A 90 9.62 9.79 1.38
N ALA A 91 8.42 9.91 0.81
CA ALA A 91 7.26 10.47 1.49
C ALA A 91 6.46 9.31 2.08
N ARG A 92 6.51 9.14 3.41
CA ARG A 92 5.85 8.08 4.14
C ARG A 92 4.57 8.60 4.77
N PHE A 93 3.43 8.03 4.38
CA PHE A 93 2.14 8.25 5.04
C PHE A 93 1.76 7.00 5.84
N ARG A 94 1.80 7.10 7.17
CA ARG A 94 1.46 6.00 8.09
C ARG A 94 0.05 6.21 8.63
N LEU A 95 -0.83 5.23 8.46
CA LEU A 95 -2.17 5.26 9.02
C LEU A 95 -2.14 5.35 10.55
N LEU A 96 -3.16 5.96 11.14
CA LEU A 96 -3.33 5.93 12.59
C LEU A 96 -3.67 4.51 13.07
N PRO A 97 -3.21 4.10 14.27
CA PRO A 97 -3.49 2.76 14.78
C PRO A 97 -4.99 2.38 14.77
N GLU A 98 -5.87 3.32 15.10
CA GLU A 98 -7.33 3.09 15.10
C GLU A 98 -7.88 2.85 13.70
N VAL A 99 -7.33 3.54 12.69
CA VAL A 99 -7.66 3.31 11.28
C VAL A 99 -7.17 1.94 10.84
N GLU A 100 -5.92 1.59 11.15
CA GLU A 100 -5.33 0.28 10.83
C GLU A 100 -6.19 -0.87 11.40
N GLU A 101 -6.57 -0.80 12.68
CA GLU A 101 -7.36 -1.84 13.34
C GLU A 101 -8.76 -1.97 12.76
N ARG A 102 -9.44 -0.85 12.50
CA ARG A 102 -10.82 -0.87 12.00
C ARG A 102 -10.88 -1.33 10.55
N LEU A 103 -9.97 -0.88 9.68
CA LEU A 103 -9.89 -1.39 8.31
C LEU A 103 -9.51 -2.87 8.28
N ALA A 104 -8.58 -3.31 9.15
CA ALA A 104 -8.26 -4.72 9.29
C ALA A 104 -9.45 -5.54 9.78
N ALA A 105 -10.27 -5.03 10.70
CA ALA A 105 -11.49 -5.68 11.14
C ALA A 105 -12.55 -5.77 10.02
N LEU A 106 -12.70 -4.71 9.21
CA LEU A 106 -13.59 -4.70 8.05
C LEU A 106 -13.14 -5.66 6.95
N SER A 107 -11.82 -5.94 6.85
CA SER A 107 -11.29 -6.87 5.83
C SER A 107 -11.96 -8.25 5.84
N ARG A 108 -12.51 -8.70 6.97
CA ARG A 108 -13.25 -9.97 7.07
C ARG A 108 -14.43 -10.08 6.08
N LEU A 109 -14.96 -8.94 5.64
CA LEU A 109 -16.05 -8.85 4.67
C LEU A 109 -15.56 -9.03 3.23
N VAL A 110 -14.26 -8.86 2.99
CA VAL A 110 -13.64 -9.14 1.69
C VAL A 110 -13.48 -10.66 1.55
N PRO A 111 -13.94 -11.28 0.44
CA PRO A 111 -13.87 -12.72 0.23
C PRO A 111 -12.47 -13.29 0.46
N THR A 112 -12.39 -14.50 1.02
CA THR A 112 -11.12 -15.20 1.20
C THR A 112 -10.45 -15.49 -0.14
N LEU A 113 -9.11 -15.55 -0.20
CA LEU A 113 -8.43 -15.86 -1.46
C LEU A 113 -8.74 -17.28 -1.94
N ALA A 114 -9.11 -18.19 -1.05
CA ALA A 114 -9.45 -19.57 -1.40
C ALA A 114 -10.89 -19.75 -1.92
N GLY A 115 -11.67 -18.68 -2.04
CA GLY A 115 -13.09 -18.73 -2.40
C GLY A 115 -13.97 -19.02 -1.18
N GLY A 116 -15.04 -18.23 -1.01
CA GLY A 116 -16.00 -18.33 0.09
C GLY A 116 -15.86 -17.24 1.17
N VAL A 117 -16.90 -17.12 1.99
CA VAL A 117 -16.96 -16.21 3.14
C VAL A 117 -16.05 -16.75 4.24
N ALA A 118 -15.26 -15.87 4.89
CA ALA A 118 -14.46 -16.28 6.04
C ALA A 118 -15.38 -16.90 7.11
N THR A 119 -15.07 -18.12 7.54
CA THR A 119 -15.78 -18.72 8.67
C THR A 119 -15.29 -18.06 9.97
N GLY A 120 -16.08 -17.15 10.54
CA GLY A 120 -15.80 -16.50 11.83
C GLY A 120 -15.34 -15.04 11.72
N THR A 121 -14.57 -14.58 12.72
CA THR A 121 -14.11 -13.18 12.86
C THR A 121 -12.70 -12.94 12.31
N GLY A 122 -12.13 -13.91 11.61
CA GLY A 122 -10.75 -13.87 11.08
C GLY A 122 -10.56 -12.81 9.99
N ARG A 123 -9.34 -12.27 9.90
CA ARG A 123 -8.95 -11.32 8.84
C ARG A 123 -8.67 -12.09 7.55
N THR A 124 -9.12 -11.57 6.42
CA THR A 124 -8.82 -12.17 5.12
C THR A 124 -7.71 -11.44 4.36
N ARG A 125 -7.29 -10.25 4.84
CA ARG A 125 -6.25 -9.42 4.23
C ARG A 125 -5.26 -8.88 5.27
N PRO A 126 -3.98 -8.67 4.89
CA PRO A 126 -2.99 -8.04 5.77
C PRO A 126 -3.46 -6.69 6.30
N ARG A 127 -3.01 -6.32 7.50
CA ARG A 127 -3.30 -5.02 8.09
C ARG A 127 -2.45 -3.96 7.39
N VAL A 128 -3.06 -3.18 6.51
CA VAL A 128 -2.42 -2.04 5.84
C VAL A 128 -2.02 -0.99 6.87
N ARG A 129 -0.75 -0.54 6.82
CA ARG A 129 -0.19 0.45 7.76
C ARG A 129 0.43 1.65 7.07
N THR A 130 1.25 1.43 6.05
CA THR A 130 2.06 2.51 5.44
C THR A 130 1.79 2.59 3.95
N PHE A 131 1.59 3.80 3.45
CA PHE A 131 1.72 4.17 2.05
C PHE A 131 3.02 4.96 1.91
N ALA A 132 3.85 4.66 0.92
CA ALA A 132 5.08 5.42 0.69
C ALA A 132 5.28 5.72 -0.79
N LEU A 133 5.59 6.98 -1.10
CA LEU A 133 6.10 7.36 -2.41
C LEU A 133 7.63 7.45 -2.33
N GLU A 134 8.30 6.58 -3.08
CA GLU A 134 9.74 6.64 -3.33
C GLU A 134 9.99 7.44 -4.60
N PHE A 135 10.68 8.57 -4.50
CA PHE A 135 11.06 9.37 -5.67
C PHE A 135 12.29 8.79 -6.35
N THR A 136 12.21 8.62 -7.67
CA THR A 136 13.27 7.99 -8.48
C THR A 136 14.40 8.95 -8.87
N ALA A 137 14.32 10.23 -8.49
CA ALA A 137 15.44 11.15 -8.60
C ALA A 137 16.52 10.76 -7.59
N ALA A 138 17.78 10.67 -8.05
CA ALA A 138 18.91 10.42 -7.15
C ALA A 138 19.33 11.75 -6.53
N SER A 139 19.66 11.76 -5.24
CA SER A 139 20.14 12.96 -4.53
C SER A 139 19.13 14.12 -4.57
N PRO A 140 17.94 13.97 -3.95
CA PRO A 140 16.93 15.03 -3.89
C PRO A 140 17.49 16.30 -3.22
N ASN A 141 17.13 17.46 -3.76
CA ASN A 141 17.48 18.75 -3.20
C ASN A 141 16.22 19.48 -2.73
N TRP A 142 16.41 20.63 -2.06
CA TRP A 142 15.30 21.40 -1.53
C TRP A 142 14.35 21.92 -2.63
N ALA A 143 14.88 22.36 -3.77
CA ALA A 143 14.04 22.87 -4.87
C ALA A 143 13.06 21.81 -5.38
N PHE A 144 13.52 20.56 -5.49
CA PHE A 144 12.67 19.42 -5.82
C PHE A 144 11.58 19.20 -4.76
N LEU A 145 11.95 19.05 -3.49
CA LEU A 145 10.98 18.82 -2.41
C LEU A 145 9.96 19.96 -2.33
N ASN A 146 10.41 21.21 -2.34
CA ASN A 146 9.54 22.39 -2.30
C ASN A 146 8.58 22.44 -3.50
N GLY A 147 9.01 21.96 -4.67
CA GLY A 147 8.17 21.87 -5.86
C GLY A 147 7.06 20.81 -5.77
N VAL A 148 7.20 19.81 -4.88
CA VAL A 148 6.22 18.73 -4.69
C VAL A 148 5.39 18.85 -3.40
N LEU A 149 5.71 19.82 -2.53
CA LEU A 149 4.85 20.19 -1.40
C LEU A 149 3.57 20.85 -1.94
N TYR A 150 2.47 20.70 -1.19
CA TYR A 150 1.21 21.32 -1.56
C TYR A 150 1.25 22.86 -1.45
N GLU A 151 0.35 23.51 -2.18
CA GLU A 151 0.31 24.97 -2.25
C GLU A 151 0.05 25.59 -0.87
N ASN A 152 0.85 26.59 -0.52
CA ASN A 152 0.82 27.24 0.80
C ASN A 152 1.08 26.28 1.97
N PHE A 153 1.98 25.30 1.78
CA PHE A 153 2.50 24.50 2.89
C PHE A 153 2.84 25.41 4.08
N PRO A 154 2.26 25.18 5.28
CA PRO A 154 2.20 26.16 6.35
C PRO A 154 3.53 26.24 7.10
N PHE A 155 4.52 26.90 6.51
CA PHE A 155 5.74 27.23 7.21
C PHE A 155 5.48 28.34 8.23
N PRO A 156 5.90 28.17 9.50
CA PRO A 156 5.90 29.26 10.47
C PRO A 156 6.68 30.48 9.94
N PRO A 157 6.31 31.72 10.30
CA PRO A 157 6.95 32.93 9.76
C PRO A 157 8.47 33.00 9.94
N ASN A 158 9.01 32.33 10.98
CA ASN A 158 10.45 32.27 11.27
C ASN A 158 11.19 31.16 10.50
N VAL A 159 10.48 30.35 9.71
CA VAL A 159 10.99 29.30 8.83
C VAL A 159 11.11 29.86 7.40
N ASP A 160 12.08 30.76 7.25
CA ASP A 160 12.23 31.69 6.12
C ASP A 160 13.38 31.33 5.14
N THR A 161 14.24 30.39 5.52
CA THR A 161 15.35 29.90 4.68
C THR A 161 15.16 28.45 4.30
N ASP A 162 15.75 28.02 3.18
CA ASP A 162 15.67 26.64 2.70
C ASP A 162 16.19 25.62 3.73
N ALA A 163 17.23 25.97 4.48
CA ALA A 163 17.75 25.12 5.56
C ALA A 163 16.72 24.95 6.69
N LYS A 164 16.11 26.04 7.16
CA LYS A 164 15.06 25.98 8.19
C LYS A 164 13.82 25.25 7.68
N LYS A 165 13.44 25.43 6.42
CA LYS A 165 12.29 24.74 5.82
C LYS A 165 12.56 23.24 5.69
N ALA A 166 13.77 22.84 5.29
CA ALA A 166 14.20 21.44 5.30
C ALA A 166 14.13 20.83 6.70
N GLU A 167 14.63 21.55 7.72
CA GLU A 167 14.53 21.14 9.13
C GLU A 167 13.09 21.02 9.61
N HIS A 168 12.21 21.94 9.19
CA HIS A 168 10.79 21.92 9.56
C HIS A 168 10.07 20.68 9.04
N VAL A 169 10.44 20.20 7.85
CA VAL A 169 9.91 18.95 7.28
C VAL A 169 10.72 17.70 7.69
N GLY A 170 11.58 17.83 8.71
CA GLY A 170 12.31 16.71 9.32
C GLY A 170 13.54 16.24 8.54
N LEU A 171 14.02 17.04 7.60
CA LEU A 171 15.24 16.82 6.83
C LEU A 171 16.33 17.82 7.25
N ARG A 172 17.48 17.79 6.59
CA ARG A 172 18.52 18.83 6.73
C ARG A 172 19.27 18.97 5.42
N LEU A 173 19.84 20.15 5.17
CA LEU A 173 20.73 20.38 4.04
C LEU A 173 22.18 20.11 4.43
N GLN A 174 22.86 19.26 3.68
CA GLN A 174 24.30 19.00 3.84
C GLN A 174 24.95 19.08 2.46
N GLY A 175 25.82 20.07 2.23
CA GLY A 175 26.48 20.23 0.93
C GLY A 175 25.51 20.45 -0.24
N GLY A 176 24.34 21.05 0.00
CA GLY A 176 23.31 21.30 -1.03
C GLY A 176 22.37 20.13 -1.32
N VAL A 177 22.60 18.95 -0.74
CA VAL A 177 21.68 17.80 -0.83
C VAL A 177 20.86 17.66 0.44
N LEU A 178 19.65 17.12 0.30
CA LEU A 178 18.83 16.73 1.44
C LEU A 178 19.36 15.43 2.05
N VAL A 179 19.36 15.38 3.37
CA VAL A 179 19.58 14.15 4.14
C VAL A 179 18.57 14.11 5.29
N SER A 180 18.34 12.93 5.86
CA SER A 180 17.40 12.79 6.99
C SER A 180 17.88 13.62 8.20
N GLY A 181 16.94 14.34 8.81
CA GLY A 181 17.15 15.06 10.06
C GLY A 181 17.10 14.12 11.27
N ALA A 182 17.35 14.67 12.46
CA ALA A 182 17.30 13.90 13.71
C ALA A 182 15.86 13.55 14.14
N ARG A 183 14.87 14.32 13.70
CA ARG A 183 13.45 14.13 14.01
C ARG A 183 12.65 14.25 12.70
N PRO A 184 11.87 13.24 12.33
CA PRO A 184 11.02 13.34 11.15
C PRO A 184 9.87 14.32 11.42
N MET A 185 9.34 14.90 10.34
CA MET A 185 8.07 15.62 10.38
C MET A 185 6.95 14.66 10.78
N VAL A 186 5.99 15.17 11.55
CA VAL A 186 4.78 14.46 11.95
C VAL A 186 3.62 15.38 11.60
N ASP A 187 3.12 15.27 10.37
CA ASP A 187 1.96 16.04 9.91
C ASP A 187 0.72 15.15 9.90
N LEU A 188 -0.25 15.46 10.76
CA LEU A 188 -1.49 14.68 10.92
C LEU A 188 -2.51 15.15 9.89
N ILE A 189 -2.88 14.26 8.97
CA ILE A 189 -3.76 14.59 7.85
C ILE A 189 -4.86 13.52 7.74
N ALA A 190 -6.09 13.95 7.46
CA ALA A 190 -7.24 13.09 7.23
C ALA A 190 -7.88 13.37 5.85
N PRO A 191 -8.54 12.36 5.25
CA PRO A 191 -9.33 12.56 4.03
C PRO A 191 -10.52 13.48 4.25
N GLY A 192 -11.01 14.04 3.17
CA GLY A 192 -12.19 14.89 3.15
C GLY A 192 -11.96 16.15 2.35
N LYS A 193 -13.00 16.99 2.30
CA LYS A 193 -12.92 18.33 1.73
C LYS A 193 -13.27 19.38 2.77
N PHE A 194 -12.49 20.46 2.79
CA PHE A 194 -12.82 21.67 3.53
C PHE A 194 -12.91 22.84 2.56
N ALA A 195 -14.01 23.60 2.62
CA ALA A 195 -14.30 24.70 1.68
C ALA A 195 -14.12 24.29 0.20
N GLY A 196 -14.54 23.06 -0.15
CA GLY A 196 -14.45 22.52 -1.50
C GLY A 196 -13.07 22.03 -1.95
N LYS A 197 -12.04 22.07 -1.08
CA LYS A 197 -10.68 21.62 -1.40
C LYS A 197 -10.31 20.37 -0.61
N PHE A 198 -9.62 19.43 -1.27
CA PHE A 198 -9.06 18.27 -0.59
C PHE A 198 -7.93 18.65 0.36
N ALA A 199 -7.81 17.89 1.45
CA ALA A 199 -6.55 17.78 2.18
C ALA A 199 -5.51 17.09 1.28
N GLN A 200 -4.26 17.57 1.26
CA GLN A 200 -3.24 17.13 0.31
C GLN A 200 -2.03 16.59 1.08
N LEU A 201 -1.50 15.45 0.63
CA LEU A 201 -0.18 14.99 1.07
C LEU A 201 0.91 15.69 0.26
N MET A 202 0.75 15.71 -1.06
CA MET A 202 1.72 16.26 -2.01
C MET A 202 1.03 16.74 -3.29
N ARG A 203 1.71 17.61 -4.04
CA ARG A 203 1.22 18.20 -5.30
C ARG A 203 2.27 18.06 -6.39
N PHE A 204 1.88 17.60 -7.57
CA PHE A 204 2.76 17.39 -8.71
C PHE A 204 2.31 18.27 -9.87
N THR A 205 3.11 19.28 -10.21
CA THR A 205 2.83 20.23 -11.31
C THR A 205 3.58 19.90 -12.60
N SER A 206 4.45 18.90 -12.55
CA SER A 206 5.23 18.39 -13.69
C SER A 206 5.49 16.90 -13.51
N ALA A 207 5.77 16.22 -14.62
CA ALA A 207 6.02 14.78 -14.65
C ALA A 207 7.13 14.37 -13.67
N THR A 208 6.74 13.69 -12.59
CA THR A 208 7.58 13.26 -11.49
C THR A 208 7.49 11.75 -11.38
N GLN A 209 8.62 11.07 -11.58
CA GLN A 209 8.70 9.62 -11.51
C GLN A 209 8.84 9.15 -10.06
N ALA A 210 7.92 8.30 -9.62
CA ALA A 210 7.90 7.73 -8.28
C ALA A 210 7.53 6.24 -8.31
N ARG A 211 7.75 5.54 -7.20
CA ARG A 211 7.20 4.21 -6.95
C ARG A 211 6.29 4.28 -5.74
N LEU A 212 5.06 3.80 -5.89
CA LEU A 212 4.14 3.66 -4.77
C LEU A 212 4.31 2.30 -4.13
N TRP A 213 4.58 2.32 -2.84
CA TRP A 213 4.67 1.17 -1.96
C TRP A 213 3.53 1.20 -0.96
N ILE A 214 3.00 0.03 -0.61
CA ILE A 214 2.15 -0.16 0.57
C ILE A 214 2.75 -1.25 1.44
N PHE A 215 2.71 -1.08 2.76
CA PHE A 215 3.24 -2.05 3.71
C PHE A 215 2.23 -2.43 4.79
N ASP A 216 2.32 -3.68 5.24
CA ASP A 216 1.60 -4.19 6.40
C ASP A 216 2.20 -3.69 7.73
N ASP A 217 1.62 -4.11 8.86
CA ASP A 217 2.08 -3.72 10.18
C ASP A 217 3.43 -4.32 10.60
N ARG A 218 3.95 -5.28 9.84
CA ARG A 218 5.26 -5.92 10.01
C ARG A 218 6.29 -5.38 9.01
N GLY A 219 5.93 -4.38 8.20
CA GLY A 219 6.79 -3.79 7.18
C GLY A 219 6.95 -4.66 5.93
N LEU A 220 6.05 -5.62 5.70
CA LEU A 220 6.02 -6.42 4.47
C LEU A 220 5.23 -5.71 3.38
N PRO A 221 5.70 -5.77 2.13
CA PRO A 221 5.05 -5.07 1.03
C PRO A 221 3.71 -5.75 0.68
N ILE A 222 2.73 -4.93 0.34
CA ILE A 222 1.42 -5.31 -0.20
C ILE A 222 1.27 -4.60 -1.54
N GLU A 223 0.76 -5.30 -2.54
CA GLU A 223 0.47 -4.68 -3.84
C GLU A 223 -0.54 -3.52 -3.70
N PRO A 224 -0.20 -2.29 -4.15
CA PRO A 224 -1.08 -1.13 -4.09
C PRO A 224 -2.43 -1.33 -4.76
N GLY A 225 -2.46 -1.99 -5.91
CA GLY A 225 -3.68 -2.28 -6.66
C GLY A 225 -4.64 -3.18 -5.87
N ALA A 226 -4.09 -4.22 -5.22
CA ALA A 226 -4.89 -5.10 -4.37
C ALA A 226 -5.54 -4.34 -3.22
N VAL A 227 -4.81 -3.45 -2.53
CA VAL A 227 -5.36 -2.62 -1.44
C VAL A 227 -6.47 -1.69 -1.94
N ALA A 228 -6.27 -1.07 -3.11
CA ALA A 228 -7.29 -0.24 -3.73
C ALA A 228 -8.58 -1.00 -4.01
N SER A 229 -8.48 -2.23 -4.55
CA SER A 229 -9.64 -3.12 -4.78
C SER A 229 -10.29 -3.59 -3.47
N TRP A 230 -9.52 -3.91 -2.44
CA TRP A 230 -10.09 -4.34 -1.15
C TRP A 230 -10.93 -3.24 -0.52
N TRP A 231 -10.43 -2.01 -0.54
CA TRP A 231 -11.14 -0.88 0.04
C TRP A 231 -12.34 -0.46 -0.80
N ARG A 232 -12.23 -0.53 -2.13
CA ARG A 232 -13.35 -0.32 -3.05
C ARG A 232 -14.47 -1.34 -2.79
N TYR A 233 -14.12 -2.61 -2.59
CA TYR A 233 -15.08 -3.67 -2.29
C TYR A 233 -15.90 -3.37 -1.02
N LEU A 234 -15.28 -2.77 0.01
CA LEU A 234 -15.98 -2.39 1.25
C LEU A 234 -16.96 -1.23 1.06
N THR A 235 -16.76 -0.39 0.05
CA THR A 235 -17.56 0.82 -0.21
C THR A 235 -18.64 0.63 -1.28
N THR A 236 -18.48 -0.36 -2.14
CA THR A 236 -19.38 -0.64 -3.27
C THR A 236 -20.32 -1.79 -2.94
N ALA A 237 -21.57 -1.71 -3.41
CA ALA A 237 -22.47 -2.86 -3.35
C ALA A 237 -21.96 -3.96 -4.28
N ASN A 238 -21.70 -5.14 -3.71
CA ASN A 238 -21.19 -6.33 -4.39
C ASN A 238 -22.11 -7.52 -4.11
N ALA A 239 -21.88 -8.64 -4.81
CA ALA A 239 -22.73 -9.84 -4.68
C ALA A 239 -22.86 -10.36 -3.23
N ASP A 240 -21.81 -10.19 -2.42
CA ASP A 240 -21.77 -10.72 -1.05
C ASP A 240 -21.96 -9.66 0.05
N VAL A 241 -21.82 -8.37 -0.27
CA VAL A 241 -21.85 -7.27 0.71
C VAL A 241 -22.52 -6.04 0.11
N ASP A 242 -23.46 -5.44 0.84
CA ASP A 242 -24.20 -4.24 0.43
C ASP A 242 -23.32 -2.97 0.23
N GLY A 243 -22.05 -2.99 0.65
CA GLY A 243 -21.15 -1.83 0.69
C GLY A 243 -21.55 -0.77 1.73
N TYR A 244 -20.58 -0.06 2.30
CA TYR A 244 -20.82 0.99 3.30
C TYR A 244 -20.81 2.39 2.68
N THR A 245 -21.97 3.05 2.63
CA THR A 245 -22.07 4.43 2.09
C THR A 245 -21.41 5.48 2.96
N ASN A 246 -21.41 5.26 4.27
CA ASN A 246 -20.86 6.19 5.27
C ASN A 246 -19.39 5.90 5.62
N LEU A 247 -18.71 5.05 4.83
CA LEU A 247 -17.27 4.80 4.97
C LEU A 247 -16.44 5.90 4.30
N TRP A 248 -17.03 6.73 3.44
CA TRP A 248 -16.37 7.90 2.84
C TRP A 248 -16.28 9.06 3.83
N ALA A 249 -15.17 9.79 3.77
CA ALA A 249 -14.96 10.99 4.57
C ALA A 249 -15.93 12.12 4.22
N GLU A 250 -16.07 13.07 5.13
CA GLU A 250 -16.94 14.22 4.95
C GLU A 250 -16.53 15.05 3.72
N GLY A 251 -17.53 15.50 2.95
CA GLY A 251 -17.33 16.24 1.71
C GLY A 251 -16.87 15.39 0.52
N ILE A 252 -16.75 14.06 0.68
CA ILE A 252 -16.48 13.13 -0.43
C ILE A 252 -17.81 12.63 -1.01
N ASP A 253 -18.13 13.08 -2.22
CA ASP A 253 -19.37 12.81 -2.93
C ASP A 253 -19.15 12.49 -4.41
N GLY A 254 -20.19 11.96 -5.06
CA GLY A 254 -20.19 11.68 -6.49
C GLY A 254 -18.93 10.94 -6.98
N ALA A 255 -18.22 11.56 -7.92
CA ALA A 255 -17.02 11.02 -8.56
C ALA A 255 -15.80 10.91 -7.62
N ASP A 256 -15.83 11.52 -6.44
CA ASP A 256 -14.73 11.46 -5.47
C ASP A 256 -14.79 10.22 -4.56
N ARG A 257 -15.93 9.52 -4.54
CA ARG A 257 -16.13 8.26 -3.81
C ARG A 257 -15.45 7.09 -4.51
N ARG A 258 -14.12 7.12 -4.53
CA ARG A 258 -13.29 6.10 -5.16
C ARG A 258 -11.98 5.91 -4.41
N THR A 259 -11.39 4.73 -4.57
CA THR A 259 -9.99 4.47 -4.26
C THR A 259 -9.14 4.79 -5.51
N ALA A 260 -7.85 4.47 -5.50
CA ALA A 260 -7.04 4.60 -6.72
C ALA A 260 -7.55 3.63 -7.80
N PRO A 261 -7.92 4.11 -9.01
CA PRO A 261 -8.32 3.24 -10.10
C PRO A 261 -7.14 2.37 -10.55
N LEU A 262 -7.45 1.20 -11.12
CA LEU A 262 -6.47 0.30 -11.73
C LEU A 262 -6.37 0.58 -13.23
N ALA A 263 -5.16 0.52 -13.78
CA ALA A 263 -4.95 0.60 -15.21
C ALA A 263 -5.58 -0.63 -15.90
N SER A 264 -5.98 -0.49 -17.16
CA SER A 264 -6.62 -1.57 -17.91
C SER A 264 -5.76 -2.85 -17.90
N GLY A 265 -6.36 -3.95 -17.43
CA GLY A 265 -5.72 -5.27 -17.35
C GLY A 265 -4.88 -5.49 -16.09
N ALA A 266 -4.63 -4.45 -15.29
CA ALA A 266 -3.91 -4.60 -14.02
C ALA A 266 -4.71 -5.43 -13.00
N GLN A 267 -6.04 -5.35 -13.04
CA GLN A 267 -6.92 -6.12 -12.15
C GLN A 267 -6.79 -7.63 -12.31
N ASP A 268 -6.40 -8.12 -13.49
CA ASP A 268 -6.28 -9.55 -13.76
C ASP A 268 -4.94 -10.14 -13.27
N ARG A 269 -3.99 -9.28 -12.91
CA ARG A 269 -2.64 -9.65 -12.51
C ARG A 269 -2.55 -9.92 -11.00
N LEU A 270 -3.17 -11.02 -10.57
CA LEU A 270 -3.22 -11.42 -9.17
C LEU A 270 -1.85 -11.90 -8.65
N THR A 271 -1.35 -11.31 -7.58
CA THR A 271 -0.03 -11.61 -7.01
C THR A 271 -0.10 -12.27 -5.64
N VAL A 272 0.86 -13.16 -5.35
CA VAL A 272 1.07 -13.77 -4.03
C VAL A 272 2.52 -13.58 -3.60
N HIS A 273 2.72 -13.22 -2.33
CA HIS A 273 4.04 -13.09 -1.71
C HIS A 273 4.32 -14.30 -0.82
N LEU A 274 5.36 -15.05 -1.17
CA LEU A 274 5.83 -16.22 -0.44
C LEU A 274 6.84 -15.79 0.62
N VAL A 275 6.56 -16.12 1.88
CA VAL A 275 7.40 -15.79 3.03
C VAL A 275 7.60 -17.01 3.92
N ASN A 276 8.66 -17.00 4.72
CA ASN A 276 8.87 -18.00 5.75
C ASN A 276 7.90 -17.81 6.93
N ALA A 277 7.87 -18.75 7.88
CA ALA A 277 6.97 -18.72 9.04
C ALA A 277 7.11 -17.47 9.92
N HIS A 278 8.23 -16.77 9.86
CA HIS A 278 8.50 -15.52 10.59
C HIS A 278 8.23 -14.26 9.75
N GLY A 279 7.70 -14.41 8.54
CA GLY A 279 7.46 -13.31 7.60
C GLY A 279 8.74 -12.80 6.92
N GLY A 280 9.86 -13.53 7.02
CA GLY A 280 11.09 -13.21 6.29
C GLY A 280 11.14 -13.89 4.92
N ALA A 281 12.23 -13.66 4.19
CA ALA A 281 12.50 -14.34 2.92
C ALA A 281 12.56 -15.87 3.09
N LEU A 282 12.10 -16.59 2.06
CA LEU A 282 12.35 -18.02 1.95
C LEU A 282 13.81 -18.25 1.58
N THR A 283 14.42 -19.30 2.14
CA THR A 283 15.74 -19.74 1.71
C THR A 283 15.66 -20.36 0.31
N SER A 284 16.79 -20.49 -0.37
CA SER A 284 16.89 -21.17 -1.67
C SER A 284 16.32 -22.58 -1.63
N GLU A 285 16.56 -23.30 -0.54
CA GLU A 285 16.13 -24.70 -0.35
C GLU A 285 14.61 -24.78 -0.16
N ALA A 286 14.03 -23.82 0.58
CA ALA A 286 12.58 -23.74 0.76
C ALA A 286 11.88 -23.33 -0.54
N MET A 287 12.44 -22.37 -1.28
CA MET A 287 11.91 -21.94 -2.57
C MET A 287 11.94 -23.07 -3.61
N ALA A 288 13.00 -23.88 -3.62
CA ALA A 288 13.13 -25.03 -4.50
C ALA A 288 12.07 -26.11 -4.28
N ARG A 289 11.42 -26.13 -3.10
CA ARG A 289 10.32 -27.07 -2.79
C ARG A 289 8.97 -26.58 -3.27
N VAL A 290 8.82 -25.29 -3.58
CA VAL A 290 7.54 -24.71 -4.02
C VAL A 290 7.17 -25.25 -5.38
N SER A 291 6.07 -26.00 -5.43
CA SER A 291 5.42 -26.41 -6.67
C SER A 291 4.20 -25.51 -6.89
N ALA A 292 4.07 -25.00 -8.11
CA ALA A 292 3.06 -24.02 -8.44
C ALA A 292 2.38 -24.36 -9.78
N THR A 293 1.05 -24.29 -9.80
CA THR A 293 0.24 -24.47 -11.01
C THR A 293 -0.55 -23.17 -11.27
N ASN A 294 -0.63 -22.76 -12.54
CA ASN A 294 -1.23 -21.48 -12.93
C ASN A 294 -0.64 -20.27 -12.19
N LEU A 295 0.67 -20.32 -11.95
CA LEU A 295 1.48 -19.24 -11.41
C LEU A 295 2.75 -19.11 -12.24
N THR A 296 3.20 -17.88 -12.47
CA THR A 296 4.42 -17.53 -13.18
C THR A 296 5.41 -16.82 -12.24
N GLY A 297 6.66 -16.72 -12.69
CA GLY A 297 7.80 -16.28 -11.88
C GLY A 297 8.42 -17.41 -11.07
N ASP A 298 9.66 -17.23 -10.62
CA ASP A 298 10.47 -18.17 -9.83
C ASP A 298 10.89 -17.60 -8.46
N GLY A 299 10.69 -16.30 -8.24
CA GLY A 299 11.02 -15.60 -7.00
C GLY A 299 9.95 -15.71 -5.89
N ALA A 300 10.10 -14.85 -4.88
CA ALA A 300 9.18 -14.77 -3.74
C ALA A 300 7.82 -14.17 -4.10
N VAL A 301 7.74 -13.39 -5.18
CA VAL A 301 6.47 -12.91 -5.72
C VAL A 301 6.10 -13.78 -6.92
N ARG A 302 4.91 -14.36 -6.89
CA ARG A 302 4.35 -15.13 -8.01
C ARG A 302 3.11 -14.44 -8.51
N VAL A 303 2.87 -14.55 -9.81
CA VAL A 303 1.75 -13.92 -10.49
C VAL A 303 0.86 -15.02 -11.06
N ARG A 304 -0.47 -14.88 -10.97
CA ARG A 304 -1.39 -15.84 -11.60
C ARG A 304 -1.12 -15.90 -13.11
N GLY A 305 -1.11 -17.12 -13.65
CA GLY A 305 -1.03 -17.35 -15.09
C GLY A 305 -2.30 -16.94 -15.82
N GLY A 306 -2.32 -17.16 -17.14
CA GLY A 306 -3.46 -16.79 -17.99
C GLY A 306 -4.69 -17.71 -17.86
N ASP A 307 -4.59 -18.82 -17.14
CA ASP A 307 -5.74 -19.73 -16.97
C ASP A 307 -6.77 -19.15 -16.00
N ALA A 308 -8.04 -19.23 -16.38
CA ALA A 308 -9.17 -18.83 -15.54
C ALA A 308 -9.40 -19.77 -14.33
N ALA A 309 -8.68 -20.88 -14.25
CA ALA A 309 -8.70 -21.79 -13.10
C ALA A 309 -8.02 -21.19 -11.87
N ALA A 310 -8.29 -21.75 -10.68
CA ALA A 310 -7.57 -21.38 -9.47
C ALA A 310 -6.06 -21.62 -9.62
N ALA A 311 -5.25 -20.75 -9.03
CA ALA A 311 -3.83 -20.99 -8.87
C ALA A 311 -3.60 -21.96 -7.71
N GLN A 312 -2.63 -22.86 -7.84
CA GLN A 312 -2.29 -23.82 -6.80
C GLN A 312 -0.85 -23.64 -6.33
N LEU A 313 -0.66 -23.74 -5.02
CA LEU A 313 0.64 -23.78 -4.37
C LEU A 313 0.72 -25.04 -3.51
N SER A 314 1.79 -25.82 -3.66
CA SER A 314 2.09 -26.99 -2.84
C SER A 314 3.59 -27.07 -2.56
N LEU A 315 3.97 -27.93 -1.63
CA LEU A 315 5.37 -28.24 -1.37
C LEU A 315 5.67 -29.66 -1.82
N THR A 316 6.78 -29.83 -2.52
CA THR A 316 7.31 -31.14 -2.87
C THR A 316 7.89 -31.85 -1.65
N ALA A 317 8.01 -33.17 -1.72
CA ALA A 317 8.64 -33.97 -0.68
C ALA A 317 10.07 -33.47 -0.39
N ALA A 318 10.49 -33.57 0.86
CA ALA A 318 11.84 -33.25 1.26
C ALA A 318 12.85 -34.13 0.48
N PRO A 319 13.92 -33.55 -0.11
CA PRO A 319 14.94 -34.33 -0.79
C PRO A 319 15.66 -35.25 0.21
N ALA A 320 15.78 -36.54 -0.09
CA ALA A 320 16.48 -37.48 0.81
C ALA A 320 17.95 -37.06 1.04
N THR A 321 18.52 -37.15 2.23
CA THR A 321 18.02 -37.68 3.52
C THR A 321 17.51 -36.58 4.45
N ASP A 322 16.60 -35.73 3.98
CA ASP A 322 15.97 -34.72 4.83
C ASP A 322 14.79 -35.31 5.62
N ASP A 323 15.01 -35.55 6.91
CA ASP A 323 14.00 -36.02 7.88
C ASP A 323 13.15 -34.85 8.47
N LEU A 324 13.22 -33.64 7.90
CA LEU A 324 12.39 -32.52 8.35
C LEU A 324 10.89 -32.85 8.19
N PRO A 325 10.04 -32.41 9.14
CA PRO A 325 8.59 -32.59 9.04
C PRO A 325 8.04 -32.07 7.71
N ASP A 326 7.03 -32.75 7.17
CA ASP A 326 6.35 -32.34 5.92
C ASP A 326 5.96 -30.85 6.01
N PRO A 327 6.53 -29.99 5.16
CA PRO A 327 6.30 -28.58 5.28
C PRO A 327 4.86 -28.28 4.84
N ARG A 328 4.17 -27.43 5.60
CA ARG A 328 2.81 -26.97 5.28
C ARG A 328 2.86 -25.54 4.76
N ILE A 329 1.91 -25.20 3.91
CA ILE A 329 1.71 -23.83 3.45
C ILE A 329 0.53 -23.24 4.23
N ALA A 330 0.71 -22.02 4.71
CA ALA A 330 -0.35 -21.25 5.35
C ALA A 330 -0.74 -20.06 4.47
N LEU A 331 -2.04 -19.85 4.27
CA LEU A 331 -2.55 -18.61 3.68
C LEU A 331 -2.68 -17.54 4.76
N LEU A 332 -1.90 -16.46 4.68
CA LEU A 332 -1.98 -15.37 5.64
C LEU A 332 -2.83 -14.21 5.12
N PRO A 333 -3.63 -13.54 5.98
CA PRO A 333 -3.84 -13.81 7.40
C PRO A 333 -5.00 -14.79 7.71
N ASP A 334 -5.62 -15.41 6.69
CA ASP A 334 -6.72 -16.38 6.83
C ASP A 334 -6.40 -17.48 7.86
N GLY A 335 -5.13 -17.93 7.89
CA GLY A 335 -4.62 -18.91 8.82
C GLY A 335 -4.83 -20.36 8.36
N ARG A 336 -5.53 -20.58 7.25
CA ARG A 336 -5.69 -21.90 6.65
C ARG A 336 -4.34 -22.52 6.31
N MET A 337 -4.08 -23.69 6.88
CA MET A 337 -2.88 -24.48 6.64
C MET A 337 -3.23 -25.75 5.88
N ASP A 338 -2.49 -26.03 4.82
CA ASP A 338 -2.69 -27.25 4.03
C ASP A 338 -1.37 -27.68 3.35
N ALA A 339 -1.33 -28.91 2.83
CA ALA A 339 -0.26 -29.37 1.95
C ALA A 339 -0.37 -28.77 0.55
N THR A 340 -1.58 -28.40 0.13
CA THR A 340 -1.85 -27.71 -1.13
C THR A 340 -2.90 -26.61 -0.92
N LEU A 341 -2.59 -25.39 -1.34
CA LEU A 341 -3.51 -24.27 -1.31
C LEU A 341 -4.01 -23.96 -2.72
N SER A 342 -5.32 -23.75 -2.84
CA SER A 342 -5.98 -23.23 -4.05
C SER A 342 -6.38 -21.78 -3.79
N ILE A 343 -5.97 -20.86 -4.68
CA ILE A 343 -6.21 -19.43 -4.55
C ILE A 343 -6.83 -18.85 -5.83
N TRP A 344 -7.66 -17.82 -5.65
CA TRP A 344 -8.44 -17.11 -6.66
C TRP A 344 -9.30 -18.00 -7.57
N PRO A 345 -10.10 -18.94 -7.03
CA PRO A 345 -11.01 -19.74 -7.87
C PRO A 345 -12.05 -18.89 -8.59
N SER A 346 -12.39 -17.73 -8.03
CA SER A 346 -13.35 -16.77 -8.60
C SER A 346 -12.68 -15.62 -9.36
N GLY A 347 -11.35 -15.63 -9.50
CA GLY A 347 -10.60 -14.53 -10.13
C GLY A 347 -10.49 -13.26 -9.27
N PRO A 348 -10.27 -12.09 -9.90
CA PRO A 348 -10.09 -10.83 -9.20
C PRO A 348 -11.38 -10.35 -8.53
N ILE A 349 -11.24 -9.65 -7.40
CA ILE A 349 -12.36 -9.00 -6.72
C ILE A 349 -12.53 -7.57 -7.22
N ASP A 350 -13.78 -7.11 -7.29
CA ASP A 350 -14.15 -5.74 -7.67
C ASP A 350 -13.45 -5.28 -8.97
N SER A 351 -13.57 -6.11 -10.02
CA SER A 351 -13.04 -5.85 -11.36
C SER A 351 -13.81 -4.76 -12.12
N GLY A 352 -14.69 -4.03 -11.44
CA GLY A 352 -15.45 -2.94 -12.02
C GLY A 352 -14.52 -1.79 -12.34
N SER A 353 -14.40 -1.44 -13.63
CA SER A 353 -13.86 -0.16 -14.06
C SER A 353 -14.55 0.98 -13.29
N ALA A 354 -13.77 1.99 -12.89
CA ALA A 354 -14.31 3.24 -12.36
C ALA A 354 -15.35 3.86 -13.31
#